data_AF-A0A7X7AXI9-F1
#
_entry.id   AF-A0A7X7AXI9-F1
#
_cell.length_a   1.000
_cell.length_b   1.000
_cell.length_c   1.000
_cell.angle_alpha   90.00
_cell.angle_beta   90.00
_cell.angle_gamma   90.00
#
_symmetry.space_group_name_H-M   'P 1'
#
loop_
_entity.id
_entity.type
_entity.pdbx_description
1 polymer ?
#
loop_
_entity_poly.entity_id
_entity_poly.type
_entity_poly.pdbx_seq_one_letter_code
_entity_poly.pdbx_strand_id
1 'polypeptide(L)' 'MEFPKEKMEFVTSHGGVASEEGWLVLHIGSMDLDGISKIYIDLAEVQEIKQRGERHSAVLEQMRSLLGGD' A
#
# COMPACT_ATOMS: atom_id res chain seq x y z
N MET A 1 -14.68 4.81 -0.53
CA MET A 1 -14.39 6.21 -0.88
C MET A 1 -13.22 6.18 -1.85
N GLU A 2 -13.38 6.77 -3.03
CA GLU A 2 -12.30 6.86 -4.02
C GLU A 2 -11.48 8.14 -3.78
N PHE A 3 -10.16 8.05 -3.84
CA PHE A 3 -9.29 9.22 -3.72
C PHE A 3 -9.18 9.93 -5.08
N PRO A 4 -9.31 11.27 -5.15
CA PRO A 4 -9.27 11.99 -6.43
C PRO A 4 -7.91 11.84 -7.12
N LYS A 5 -7.90 11.41 -8.39
CA LYS A 5 -6.66 11.10 -9.13
C LYS A 5 -5.79 12.33 -9.34
N GLU A 6 -6.39 13.50 -9.48
CA GLU A 6 -5.70 14.79 -9.61
C GLU A 6 -4.95 15.21 -8.33
N LYS A 7 -5.24 14.58 -7.19
CA LYS A 7 -4.51 14.76 -5.93
C LYS A 7 -3.47 13.66 -5.70
N MET A 8 -3.17 12.86 -6.71
CA MET A 8 -2.18 11.79 -6.66
C MET A 8 -0.98 12.17 -7.54
N GLU A 9 0.21 11.88 -7.05
CA GLU A 9 1.47 12.12 -7.76
C GLU A 9 2.39 10.91 -7.59
N PHE A 10 3.16 10.59 -8.62
CA PHE A 10 4.16 9.54 -8.57
C PHE A 10 5.56 10.17 -8.52
N VAL A 11 6.39 9.71 -7.59
CA VAL A 11 7.79 10.14 -7.48
C VAL A 11 8.71 8.93 -7.31
N THR A 12 9.92 8.99 -7.85
CA THR A 12 10.90 7.89 -7.75
C THR A 12 11.78 7.96 -6.51
N SER A 13 11.72 9.07 -5.77
CA SER A 13 12.48 9.25 -4.53
C SER A 13 11.75 10.11 -3.52
N HIS A 14 11.91 9.77 -2.24
CA HIS A 14 11.40 10.54 -1.11
C HIS A 14 12.33 10.38 0.10
N GLY A 15 12.59 11.46 0.85
CA GLY A 15 13.39 11.39 2.08
C GLY A 15 14.84 10.91 1.90
N GLY A 16 15.42 11.06 0.71
CA GLY A 16 16.76 10.53 0.39
C GLY A 16 16.79 9.04 0.02
N VAL A 17 15.62 8.37 0.02
CA VAL A 17 15.47 6.98 -0.39
C VAL A 17 14.90 6.94 -1.81
N ALA A 18 15.62 6.27 -2.71
CA ALA A 18 15.13 5.95 -4.04
C ALA A 18 14.43 4.58 -4.03
N SER A 19 13.30 4.47 -4.70
CA SER A 19 12.56 3.22 -4.86
C SER A 19 12.38 2.95 -6.35
N GLU A 20 12.70 1.73 -6.80
CA GLU A 20 12.53 1.31 -8.21
C GLU A 20 11.04 1.26 -8.59
N GLU A 21 10.21 0.76 -7.66
CA GLU A 21 8.75 0.76 -7.76
C GLU A 21 8.15 2.16 -7.55
N GLY A 22 8.92 3.08 -6.97
CA GLY A 22 8.54 4.46 -6.70
C GLY A 22 7.58 4.64 -5.54
N TRP A 23 7.11 5.86 -5.38
CA TRP A 23 6.28 6.32 -4.29
C TRP A 23 5.00 6.94 -4.84
N LEU A 24 3.88 6.61 -4.20
CA LEU A 24 2.61 7.28 -4.42
C LEU A 24 2.44 8.40 -3.37
N VAL A 25 2.27 9.62 -3.84
CA VAL A 25 2.07 10.81 -3.03
C VAL A 25 0.60 11.21 -3.10
N LEU A 26 -0.06 11.29 -1.94
CA LEU A 26 -1.45 11.73 -1.81
C LEU A 26 -1.48 13.13 -1.20
N HIS A 27 -1.99 14.11 -1.95
CA HIS A 27 -2.14 15.49 -1.50
C HIS A 27 -3.44 15.64 -0.69
N ILE A 28 -3.32 15.78 0.62
CA ILE A 28 -4.44 15.81 1.58
C ILE A 28 -4.73 17.20 2.15
N GLY A 29 -4.06 18.25 1.68
CA GLY A 29 -4.14 19.63 2.21
C GLY A 29 -5.52 20.32 2.17
N SER A 30 -6.60 19.61 1.86
CA SER A 30 -7.99 20.07 1.97
C SER A 30 -8.83 19.24 2.96
N MET A 31 -8.22 18.23 3.60
CA MET A 31 -8.80 17.48 4.71
C MET A 31 -8.27 18.10 6.00
N ASP A 32 -9.11 18.26 7.02
CA ASP A 32 -8.79 18.77 8.37
C ASP A 32 -7.81 17.85 9.14
N LEU A 33 -6.66 17.58 8.55
CA LEU A 33 -5.55 16.86 9.16
C LEU A 33 -4.49 17.90 9.50
N ASP A 34 -4.51 18.35 10.75
CA ASP A 34 -3.63 19.39 11.30
C ASP A 34 -2.17 19.18 10.87
N GLY A 35 -1.71 20.04 9.95
CA GLY A 35 -0.31 20.14 9.52
C GLY A 35 0.18 19.08 8.53
N ILE A 36 -0.60 18.05 8.18
CA ILE A 36 -0.18 17.03 7.21
C ILE A 36 -0.77 17.36 5.84
N SER A 37 0.06 17.82 4.91
CA SER A 37 -0.37 18.15 3.56
C SER A 37 -0.23 17.00 2.56
N LYS A 38 0.62 16.01 2.86
CA LYS A 38 1.00 14.93 1.95
C LYS A 38 1.19 13.61 2.69
N ILE A 39 0.69 12.52 2.11
CA ILE A 39 0.99 11.14 2.53
C ILE A 39 1.88 10.52 1.46
N TYR A 40 2.95 9.85 1.87
CA TYR A 40 3.87 9.14 0.99
C TYR A 40 3.71 7.64 1.25
N ILE A 41 3.50 6.87 0.19
CA ILE A 41 3.35 5.42 0.24
C ILE A 41 4.42 4.81 -0.63
N ASP A 42 5.34 4.04 -0.05
CA ASP A 42 6.32 3.27 -0.82
C ASP A 42 5.62 2.09 -1.49
N LEU A 43 5.67 2.05 -2.83
CA LEU A 43 5.02 0.98 -3.57
C LEU A 43 5.77 -0.35 -3.43
N ALA A 44 7.05 -0.34 -3.08
CA ALA A 44 7.80 -1.55 -2.75
C ALA A 44 7.24 -2.24 -1.49
N GLU A 45 6.97 -1.46 -0.44
CA GLU A 45 6.36 -1.99 0.79
C GLU A 45 4.94 -2.50 0.55
N VAL A 46 4.16 -1.84 -0.31
CA VAL A 46 2.81 -2.31 -0.68
C VAL A 46 2.86 -3.68 -1.34
N GLN A 47 3.82 -3.92 -2.23
CA GLN A 47 4.03 -5.25 -2.84
C GLN A 47 4.36 -6.30 -1.78
N GLU A 48 5.22 -5.96 -0.82
CA GLU A 48 5.56 -6.90 0.26
C GLU A 48 4.35 -7.23 1.14
N ILE A 49 3.55 -6.23 1.52
CA ILE A 49 2.32 -6.41 2.30
C ILE A 49 1.34 -7.31 1.53
N LYS A 50 1.18 -7.09 0.22
CA LYS A 50 0.33 -7.92 -0.64
C LYS A 50 0.81 -9.37 -0.64
N GLN A 51 2.10 -9.61 -0.85
CA GLN A 51 2.67 -10.96 -0.81
C GLN A 51 2.49 -11.64 0.55
N ARG A 52 2.61 -10.91 1.66
CA ARG A 52 2.34 -11.45 3.00
C ARG A 52 0.87 -11.85 3.16
N GLY A 53 -0.05 -11.03 2.69
CA GLY A 53 -1.49 -11.33 2.68
C GLY A 53 -1.83 -12.58 1.86
N GLU A 54 -1.26 -12.70 0.66
CA GLU A 54 -1.42 -13.88 -0.21
C GLU A 54 -0.88 -15.16 0.45
N ARG A 55 0.30 -15.09 1.09
CA ARG A 55 0.85 -16.24 1.85
C ARG A 55 -0.06 -16.64 3.01
N HIS A 56 -0.59 -15.70 3.76
CA HIS A 56 -1.53 -15.99 4.86
C HIS A 56 -2.82 -16.64 4.34
N SER A 57 -3.36 -16.17 3.21
CA SER A 57 -4.52 -16.80 2.57
C SER A 57 -4.22 -18.24 2.13
N ALA A 58 -3.05 -18.47 1.53
CA ALA A 58 -2.63 -19.80 1.08
C ALA A 58 -2.44 -20.78 2.26
N VAL A 59 -1.86 -20.33 3.38
CA VAL A 59 -1.73 -21.15 4.59
C VAL A 59 -3.11 -21.50 5.17
N LEU A 60 -4.05 -20.55 5.20
CA LEU A 60 -5.40 -20.80 5.67
C LEU A 60 -6.17 -21.78 4.77
N GLU A 61 -6.05 -21.66 3.44
CA GLU A 61 -6.61 -22.65 2.50
C GLU A 61 -6.00 -24.04 2.68
N GLN A 62 -4.68 -24.11 2.86
CA GLN A 62 -3.98 -25.38 3.08
C GLN A 62 -4.42 -26.03 4.41
N MET A 63 -4.58 -25.24 5.47
CA MET A 63 -5.14 -25.73 6.75
C MET A 63 -6.59 -26.20 6.60
N ARG A 64 -7.43 -25.51 5.82
CA ARG A 64 -8.82 -25.92 5.56
C ARG A 64 -8.90 -27.22 4.75
N SER A 65 -8.01 -27.40 3.78
CA SER A 65 -7.90 -28.63 2.99
C SER A 65 -7.42 -29.82 3.83
N LEU A 66 -6.46 -29.61 4.74
CA LEU A 66 -5.96 -30.65 5.64
C LEU A 66 -6.96 -31.04 6.74
N LEU A 67 -7.84 -30.12 7.14
CA LEU A 67 -8.90 -30.35 8.13
C LEU A 67 -10.19 -30.92 7.52
N GLY A 68 -10.20 -31.25 6.21
CA GLY A 68 -11.28 -31.98 5.56
C GLY A 68 -12.51 -31.16 5.20
N GLY A 69 -12.34 -29.87 4.88
CA GLY A 69 -13.42 -29.05 4.33
C GLY A 69 -13.48 -29.12 2.80
N ASP A 70 -14.45 -29.86 2.27
CA ASP A 70 -15.04 -29.59 0.94
C ASP A 70 -15.73 -28.20 0.94
#